data_AF-L1MX97-F1
#
_entry.id   AF-L1MX97-F1
#
_cell.length_a   1.000
_cell.length_b   1.000
_cell.length_c   1.000
_cell.angle_alpha   90.00
_cell.angle_beta   90.00
_cell.angle_gamma   90.00
#
_symmetry.space_group_name_H-M   'P 1'
#
loop_
_entity.id
_entity.type
_entity.pdbx_description
1 polymer ?
#
loop_
_entity_poly.entity_id
_entity_poly.type
_entity_poly.pdbx_seq_one_letter_code
_entity_poly.pdbx_strand_id
1 'polypeptide(L)'
;MIAGIVLHDMFFGEQVYVLGIPKPLAPPPDSRCRGLSRWSPSNQIKETGMIKTEYKKGGRPTKGAAEKKKYRITVKLTTEDYYTLKGKAKSTGITMSEFVRKVLTKGYVIERLNIEQADFIRKLCGMANNLNQLAHRANAEGFRVIAPFHKTIIGKIDEILNLIRR
;
A
#
# COMPACT_ATOMS: atom_id res chain seq x y z
N MET A 1 -34.93 18.01 -50.86
CA MET A 1 -33.49 18.28 -50.68
C MET A 1 -32.94 17.11 -49.84
N ILE A 2 -32.42 16.05 -50.47
CA ILE A 2 -30.98 15.83 -50.77
C ILE A 2 -30.16 16.08 -49.49
N ALA A 3 -29.35 15.19 -48.91
CA ALA A 3 -28.90 13.82 -49.16
C ALA A 3 -28.41 13.30 -47.78
N GLY A 4 -28.44 12.01 -47.47
CA GLY A 4 -27.39 11.05 -47.86
C GLY A 4 -26.64 10.58 -46.60
N ILE A 5 -26.74 9.29 -46.19
CA ILE A 5 -25.94 8.14 -46.69
C ILE A 5 -24.58 8.09 -45.93
N VAL A 6 -24.08 7.01 -45.31
CA VAL A 6 -24.37 5.56 -45.35
C VAL A 6 -23.49 4.82 -44.32
N LEU A 7 -24.04 3.72 -43.78
CA LEU A 7 -23.52 2.39 -43.37
C LEU A 7 -22.13 2.27 -42.64
N HIS A 8 -21.88 1.28 -41.78
CA HIS A 8 -22.14 -0.15 -42.02
C HIS A 8 -22.09 -0.97 -40.71
N ASP A 9 -23.16 -1.74 -40.50
CA ASP A 9 -23.31 -3.13 -40.03
C ASP A 9 -22.34 -3.71 -38.98
N MET A 10 -22.85 -4.18 -37.83
CA MET A 10 -23.52 -5.47 -37.64
C MET A 10 -22.71 -6.65 -38.20
N PHE A 11 -22.23 -7.56 -37.34
CA PHE A 11 -22.79 -8.91 -37.23
C PHE A 11 -22.10 -9.76 -36.15
N PHE A 12 -22.92 -10.66 -35.62
CA PHE A 12 -22.72 -11.66 -34.57
C PHE A 12 -21.59 -12.67 -34.83
N GLY A 13 -21.14 -13.33 -33.75
CA GLY A 13 -20.45 -14.61 -33.85
C GLY A 13 -19.99 -15.17 -32.51
N GLU A 14 -20.90 -15.82 -31.77
CA GLU A 14 -20.50 -16.92 -30.89
C GLU A 14 -19.86 -18.02 -31.72
N GLN A 15 -18.68 -18.51 -31.31
CA GLN A 15 -18.25 -19.87 -31.61
C GLN A 15 -17.69 -20.51 -30.34
N VAL A 16 -18.48 -21.45 -29.83
CA VAL A 16 -18.07 -22.52 -28.93
C VAL A 16 -17.17 -23.48 -29.72
N TYR A 17 -15.97 -23.76 -29.20
CA TYR A 17 -15.22 -24.96 -29.57
C TYR A 17 -14.72 -25.66 -28.31
N VAL A 18 -15.26 -26.85 -28.06
CA VAL A 18 -14.71 -27.88 -27.16
C VAL A 18 -14.23 -29.01 -28.05
N LEU A 19 -12.91 -29.20 -28.22
CA LEU A 19 -12.31 -30.47 -28.65
C LEU A 19 -10.85 -30.52 -28.15
N GLY A 20 -10.56 -31.50 -27.29
CA GLY A 20 -9.26 -31.73 -26.68
C GLY A 20 -8.24 -32.28 -27.67
N ILE A 21 -7.04 -31.69 -27.66
CA ILE A 21 -5.85 -32.22 -28.32
C ILE A 21 -4.94 -32.77 -27.20
N PRO A 22 -4.56 -34.07 -27.19
CA PRO A 22 -3.63 -34.58 -26.21
C PRO A 22 -2.22 -34.01 -26.45
N LYS A 23 -1.50 -33.72 -25.36
CA LYS A 23 -0.11 -33.27 -25.39
C LYS A 23 0.77 -34.30 -26.11
N PRO A 24 1.68 -33.89 -27.02
CA PRO A 24 2.64 -34.82 -27.59
C PRO A 24 3.60 -35.35 -26.51
N LEU A 25 3.87 -36.66 -26.56
CA LEU A 25 4.82 -37.35 -25.68
C LEU A 25 6.24 -36.80 -25.90
N ALA A 26 6.99 -36.64 -24.81
CA ALA A 26 8.35 -36.13 -24.84
C ALA A 26 9.28 -37.06 -25.65
N PRO A 27 10.19 -36.54 -26.48
CA PRO A 27 11.22 -37.36 -27.10
C PRO A 27 12.18 -37.91 -26.03
N PRO A 28 12.76 -39.12 -26.23
CA PRO A 28 13.72 -39.71 -25.30
C PRO A 28 14.98 -38.85 -25.16
N PRO A 29 15.69 -38.92 -24.02
CA PRO A 29 16.91 -38.14 -23.81
C PRO A 29 18.00 -38.54 -24.83
N ASP A 30 18.52 -37.53 -25.53
CA ASP A 30 19.59 -37.66 -26.53
C ASP A 30 20.87 -38.21 -25.86
N SER A 31 21.30 -39.42 -26.26
CA SER A 31 22.50 -40.10 -25.76
C SER A 31 23.79 -39.62 -26.42
N ARG A 32 23.86 -38.34 -26.81
CA ARG A 32 25.09 -37.73 -27.30
C ARG A 32 25.98 -37.30 -26.14
N CYS A 33 26.84 -38.23 -25.73
CA CYS A 33 28.05 -38.00 -24.95
C CYS A 33 28.89 -36.88 -25.60
N ARG A 34 28.72 -35.64 -25.15
CA ARG A 34 29.65 -34.56 -25.47
C ARG A 34 30.86 -34.68 -24.54
N GLY A 35 32.02 -34.86 -25.18
CA GLY A 35 33.29 -35.17 -24.56
C GLY A 35 33.68 -34.23 -23.43
N LEU A 36 34.29 -34.86 -22.42
CA LEU A 36 35.09 -34.23 -21.39
C LEU A 36 36.30 -33.52 -22.01
N SER A 37 36.35 -32.20 -21.87
CA SER A 37 37.55 -31.40 -21.58
C SER A 37 37.06 -29.96 -21.43
N ARG A 38 37.59 -29.10 -20.60
CA ARG A 38 38.91 -28.91 -19.99
C ARG A 38 38.61 -27.98 -18.81
N TRP A 39 39.44 -27.93 -17.76
CA TRP A 39 39.27 -27.15 -16.52
C TRP A 39 38.71 -27.94 -15.34
N SER A 40 39.59 -28.74 -14.74
CA SER A 40 39.50 -29.07 -13.32
C SER A 40 39.67 -27.79 -12.48
N PRO A 41 38.94 -27.58 -11.37
CA PRO A 41 39.20 -26.47 -10.46
C PRO A 41 40.42 -26.79 -9.60
N SER A 42 41.50 -25.99 -9.71
CA SER A 42 42.54 -25.99 -8.69
C SER A 42 42.05 -25.17 -7.49
N ASN A 43 41.91 -25.83 -6.34
CA ASN A 43 41.74 -25.16 -5.06
C ASN A 43 42.98 -24.29 -4.80
N GLN A 44 42.84 -22.98 -4.99
CA GLN A 44 43.68 -22.00 -4.31
C GLN A 44 42.77 -21.15 -3.44
N ILE A 45 42.82 -21.42 -2.14
CA ILE A 45 42.33 -20.54 -1.10
C ILE A 45 43.09 -19.23 -1.28
N LYS A 46 42.40 -18.19 -1.76
CA LYS A 46 42.92 -16.82 -1.77
C LYS A 46 42.24 -16.08 -0.65
N GLU A 47 43.08 -15.64 0.26
CA GLU A 47 42.78 -14.98 1.53
C GLU A 47 41.70 -13.90 1.37
N THR A 48 40.68 -14.00 2.21
CA THR A 48 39.65 -12.97 2.38
C THR A 48 40.25 -11.76 3.07
N GLY A 49 40.60 -10.76 2.25
CA GLY A 49 40.93 -9.42 2.71
C GLY A 49 40.62 -8.45 1.59
N MET A 50 40.06 -7.30 1.95
CA MET A 50 39.67 -6.17 1.08
C MET A 50 38.25 -6.24 0.51
N ILE A 51 37.36 -5.49 1.17
CA ILE A 51 36.15 -4.93 0.58
C ILE A 51 36.59 -4.04 -0.59
N LYS A 52 36.71 -4.61 -1.79
CA LYS A 52 36.87 -3.84 -3.03
C LYS A 52 35.49 -3.67 -3.64
N THR A 53 34.94 -2.46 -3.58
CA THR A 53 33.91 -2.03 -4.52
C THR A 53 34.57 -1.87 -5.89
N GLU A 54 34.80 -2.99 -6.58
CA GLU A 54 35.32 -3.01 -7.94
C GLU A 54 34.24 -2.44 -8.88
N TYR A 55 34.33 -1.15 -9.15
CA TYR A 55 33.75 -0.58 -10.36
C TYR A 55 34.41 -1.27 -11.55
N LYS A 56 33.69 -2.21 -12.19
CA LYS A 56 34.17 -2.83 -13.43
C LYS A 56 34.30 -1.73 -14.49
N LYS A 57 35.52 -1.51 -14.98
CA LYS A 57 35.80 -0.51 -16.02
C LYS A 57 35.14 -0.94 -17.32
N GLY A 58 34.12 -0.19 -17.75
CA GLY A 58 33.38 -0.43 -18.99
C GLY A 58 31.98 -1.00 -18.75
N GLY A 59 30.96 -0.14 -18.79
CA GLY A 59 29.55 -0.49 -18.69
C GLY A 59 28.67 0.67 -18.18
N ARG A 60 27.34 0.56 -18.35
CA ARG A 60 26.40 1.48 -17.68
C ARG A 60 26.56 1.32 -16.16
N PRO A 61 26.75 2.40 -15.39
CA PRO A 61 26.88 2.33 -13.95
C PRO A 61 25.74 1.50 -13.32
N THR A 62 26.11 0.56 -12.44
CA THR A 62 25.13 -0.24 -11.72
C THR A 62 24.32 0.65 -10.81
N LYS A 63 22.99 0.60 -10.94
CA LYS A 63 22.09 1.35 -10.07
C LYS A 63 22.28 0.92 -8.61
N GLY A 64 22.46 1.89 -7.70
CA GLY A 64 22.67 1.62 -6.28
C GLY A 64 21.52 0.82 -5.67
N ALA A 65 21.82 0.03 -4.63
CA ALA A 65 20.82 -0.83 -3.99
C ALA A 65 19.59 -0.05 -3.49
N ALA A 66 19.79 1.19 -3.03
CA ALA A 66 18.72 2.09 -2.56
C ALA A 66 17.80 2.59 -3.68
N GLU A 67 18.30 2.80 -4.89
CA GLU A 67 17.49 3.30 -6.02
C GLU A 67 16.82 2.17 -6.82
N LYS A 68 17.24 0.92 -6.57
CA LYS A 68 16.72 -0.27 -7.24
C LYS A 68 15.43 -0.72 -6.55
N LYS A 69 14.30 -0.60 -7.26
CA LYS A 69 12.98 -1.08 -6.80
C LYS A 69 12.92 -2.61 -6.91
N LYS A 70 13.41 -3.30 -5.87
CA LYS A 70 13.61 -4.76 -5.86
C LYS A 70 12.33 -5.57 -5.64
N TYR A 71 11.45 -5.11 -4.75
CA TYR A 71 10.26 -5.85 -4.34
C TYR A 71 9.10 -5.63 -5.32
N ARG A 72 8.35 -6.70 -5.61
CA ARG A 72 7.15 -6.66 -6.46
C ARG A 72 5.93 -7.03 -5.62
N ILE A 73 4.89 -6.21 -5.71
CA ILE A 73 3.57 -6.47 -5.12
C ILE A 73 2.60 -6.70 -6.27
N THR A 74 1.90 -7.83 -6.27
CA THR A 74 0.83 -8.13 -7.22
C THR A 74 -0.51 -7.91 -6.52
N VAL A 75 -1.37 -7.06 -7.08
CA VAL A 75 -2.70 -6.76 -6.54
C VAL A 75 -3.74 -7.25 -7.54
N LYS A 76 -4.72 -8.01 -7.07
CA LYS A 76 -5.92 -8.34 -7.86
C LYS A 76 -6.94 -7.22 -7.64
N LEU A 77 -7.46 -6.66 -8.72
CA LEU A 77 -8.39 -5.55 -8.72
C LEU A 77 -9.74 -6.00 -9.28
N THR A 78 -10.81 -5.35 -8.82
CA THR A 78 -12.10 -5.45 -9.51
C THR A 78 -12.03 -4.71 -10.85
N THR A 79 -12.99 -4.99 -11.74
CA THR A 79 -13.08 -4.31 -13.04
C THR A 79 -13.18 -2.79 -12.89
N GLU A 80 -13.98 -2.33 -11.94
CA GLU A 80 -14.18 -0.90 -11.65
C GLU A 80 -12.89 -0.23 -11.14
N ASP A 81 -12.21 -0.84 -10.17
CA ASP A 81 -10.96 -0.33 -9.61
C ASP A 81 -9.87 -0.22 -10.69
N TYR A 82 -9.79 -1.22 -11.57
CA TYR A 82 -8.81 -1.26 -12.66
C TYR A 82 -9.02 -0.10 -13.64
N TYR A 83 -10.24 0.13 -14.10
CA TYR A 83 -10.53 1.23 -15.04
C TYR A 83 -10.38 2.59 -14.38
N THR A 84 -10.74 2.72 -13.10
CA THR A 84 -10.50 3.94 -12.32
C THR A 84 -9.01 4.25 -12.21
N LEU A 85 -8.19 3.25 -11.88
CA LEU A 85 -6.74 3.38 -11.80
C LEU A 85 -6.14 3.76 -13.16
N LYS A 86 -6.58 3.07 -14.22
CA LYS A 86 -6.11 3.31 -15.60
C LYS A 86 -6.49 4.72 -16.08
N GLY A 87 -7.71 5.17 -15.80
CA GLY A 87 -8.17 6.51 -16.13
C GLY A 87 -7.36 7.60 -15.43
N LYS A 88 -7.14 7.45 -14.11
CA LYS A 88 -6.32 8.38 -13.31
C LYS A 88 -4.84 8.41 -13.73
N ALA A 89 -4.28 7.26 -14.10
CA ALA A 89 -2.92 7.19 -14.62
C ALA A 89 -2.80 7.92 -15.98
N LYS A 90 -3.77 7.71 -16.89
CA LYS A 90 -3.83 8.39 -18.19
C LYS A 90 -4.00 9.90 -18.05
N SER A 91 -4.91 10.36 -17.19
CA SER A 91 -5.15 11.80 -17.01
C SER A 91 -3.93 12.52 -16.45
N THR A 92 -3.12 11.85 -15.64
CA THR A 92 -1.86 12.39 -15.09
C THR A 92 -0.65 12.20 -15.99
N GLY A 93 -0.79 11.51 -17.13
CA GLY A 93 0.30 11.24 -18.08
C GLY A 93 1.39 10.31 -17.53
N ILE A 94 1.10 9.53 -16.50
CA ILE A 94 2.06 8.70 -15.77
C ILE A 94 1.72 7.22 -15.93
N THR A 95 2.73 6.35 -15.85
CA THR A 95 2.50 4.89 -15.87
C THR A 95 1.72 4.43 -14.63
N MET A 96 0.88 3.40 -14.76
CA MET A 96 0.08 2.87 -13.64
C MET A 96 0.94 2.53 -12.41
N SER A 97 2.12 1.94 -12.60
CA SER A 97 3.04 1.60 -11.52
C SER A 97 3.61 2.83 -10.81
N GLU A 98 3.87 3.93 -11.53
CA GLU A 98 4.28 5.19 -10.91
C GLU A 98 3.14 5.89 -10.18
N PHE A 99 1.93 5.84 -10.75
CA PHE A 99 0.74 6.36 -10.09
C PHE A 99 0.52 5.67 -8.74
N VAL A 100 0.51 4.34 -8.70
CA VAL A 100 0.36 3.57 -7.45
C VAL A 100 1.45 3.91 -6.46
N ARG A 101 2.71 4.06 -6.89
CA ARG A 101 3.82 4.46 -6.00
C ARG A 101 3.59 5.85 -5.41
N LYS A 102 3.16 6.83 -6.20
CA LYS A 102 2.83 8.18 -5.71
C LYS A 102 1.66 8.16 -4.73
N VAL A 103 0.63 7.36 -5.02
CA VAL A 103 -0.51 7.16 -4.12
C VAL A 103 -0.07 6.48 -2.83
N LEU A 104 0.83 5.50 -2.85
CA LEU A 104 1.35 4.89 -1.63
C LEU A 104 2.21 5.84 -0.79
N THR A 105 2.95 6.75 -1.44
CA THR A 105 3.75 7.76 -0.72
C THR A 105 2.88 8.85 -0.08
N LYS A 106 1.77 9.22 -0.72
CA LYS A 106 0.89 10.31 -0.24
C LYS A 106 -0.36 9.84 0.51
N GLY A 107 -0.77 8.61 0.24
CA GLY A 107 -1.97 8.00 0.79
C GLY A 107 -1.71 7.63 2.23
N TYR A 108 -2.52 8.18 3.11
CA TYR A 108 -2.59 7.75 4.50
C TYR A 108 -3.77 6.78 4.60
N VAL A 109 -3.54 5.64 5.24
CA VAL A 109 -4.64 4.80 5.72
C VAL A 109 -5.00 5.37 7.08
N ILE A 110 -6.23 5.82 7.25
CA ILE A 110 -6.72 6.19 8.58
C ILE A 110 -6.81 4.88 9.36
N GLU A 111 -5.87 4.67 10.26
CA GLU A 111 -5.96 3.59 11.24
C GLU A 111 -7.23 3.81 12.06
N ARG A 112 -7.98 2.73 12.33
CA ARG A 112 -9.14 2.82 13.23
C ARG A 112 -8.62 3.28 14.60
N LEU A 113 -9.42 4.11 15.29
CA LEU A 113 -9.06 4.68 16.60
C LEU A 113 -8.28 3.68 17.45
N ASN A 114 -7.04 4.05 17.80
CA ASN A 114 -6.24 3.22 18.67
C ASN A 114 -6.98 3.04 20.01
N ILE A 115 -6.77 1.92 20.70
CA ILE A 115 -7.44 1.59 21.96
C ILE A 115 -7.26 2.76 22.96
N GLU A 116 -6.05 3.33 23.01
CA GLU A 116 -5.73 4.50 23.83
C GLU A 116 -6.55 5.75 23.47
N GLN A 117 -6.73 6.03 22.17
CA GLN A 117 -7.53 7.16 21.69
C GLN A 117 -9.01 6.96 22.04
N ALA A 118 -9.52 5.75 21.88
CA ALA A 118 -10.88 5.41 22.28
C ALA A 118 -11.08 5.58 23.79
N ASP A 119 -10.08 5.25 24.60
CA ASP A 119 -10.14 5.43 26.06
C ASP A 119 -10.09 6.91 26.47
N PHE A 120 -9.34 7.76 25.76
CA PHE A 120 -9.41 9.21 25.98
C PHE A 120 -10.79 9.77 25.67
N ILE A 121 -11.43 9.31 24.59
CA ILE A 121 -12.81 9.69 24.24
C ILE A 121 -13.80 9.26 25.34
N ARG A 122 -13.68 8.03 25.86
CA ARG A 122 -14.51 7.55 26.97
C ARG A 122 -14.33 8.38 28.24
N LYS A 123 -13.08 8.72 28.59
CA LYS A 123 -12.77 9.57 29.75
C LYS A 123 -13.35 10.97 29.59
N LEU A 124 -13.24 11.58 28.40
CA LEU A 124 -13.85 12.88 28.10
C LEU A 124 -15.37 12.85 28.25
N CYS A 125 -16.02 11.80 27.73
CA CYS A 125 -17.46 11.62 27.87
C CYS A 125 -17.88 11.54 29.36
N GLY A 126 -17.13 10.78 30.18
CA GLY A 126 -17.36 10.72 31.62
C GLY A 126 -17.19 12.09 32.31
N MET A 127 -16.20 12.88 31.91
CA MET A 127 -15.99 14.23 32.45
C MET A 127 -17.08 15.22 32.02
N ALA A 128 -17.60 15.11 30.81
CA ALA A 128 -18.75 15.90 30.36
C ALA A 128 -19.98 15.61 31.23
N ASN A 129 -20.22 14.33 31.57
CA ASN A 129 -21.29 13.97 32.49
C ASN A 129 -21.07 14.55 33.90
N ASN A 130 -19.82 14.52 34.40
CA ASN A 130 -19.48 15.13 35.69
C ASN A 130 -19.72 16.65 35.68
N LEU A 131 -19.37 17.35 34.60
CA LEU A 131 -19.68 18.77 34.43
C LEU A 131 -21.19 19.04 34.44
N ASN A 132 -21.96 18.20 33.73
CA ASN A 132 -23.42 18.34 33.71
C ASN A 132 -24.03 18.16 35.11
N GLN A 133 -23.54 17.19 35.87
CA GLN A 133 -23.94 16.99 37.27
C GLN A 133 -23.59 18.19 38.16
N LEU A 134 -22.40 18.78 37.99
CA LEU A 134 -22.03 19.99 38.71
C LEU A 134 -22.92 21.17 38.34
N ALA A 135 -23.31 21.32 37.07
CA ALA A 135 -24.22 22.37 36.64
C ALA A 135 -25.60 22.23 37.29
N HIS A 136 -26.16 21.02 37.31
CA HIS A 136 -27.44 20.76 37.98
C HIS A 136 -27.38 21.03 39.48
N ARG A 137 -26.30 20.59 40.16
CA ARG A 137 -26.11 20.88 41.58
C ARG A 137 -25.90 22.37 41.84
N ALA A 138 -25.25 23.10 40.94
CA ALA A 138 -25.03 24.55 41.09
C ALA A 138 -26.34 25.32 40.99
N ASN A 139 -27.24 24.86 40.14
CA ASN A 139 -28.57 25.44 40.01
C ASN A 139 -29.44 25.17 41.25
N ALA A 140 -29.24 24.05 41.95
CA ALA A 140 -30.01 23.67 43.13
C ALA A 140 -29.45 24.25 44.45
N GLU A 141 -28.14 24.15 44.65
CA GLU A 141 -27.46 24.45 45.94
C GLU A 141 -26.62 25.74 45.89
N GLY A 142 -26.47 26.33 44.71
CA GLY A 142 -25.64 27.50 44.47
C GLY A 142 -24.17 27.16 44.18
N PHE A 143 -23.49 28.05 43.43
CA PHE A 143 -22.13 27.81 42.92
C PHE A 143 -21.04 27.70 44.02
N ARG A 144 -21.25 28.32 45.19
CA ARG A 144 -20.26 28.35 46.28
C ARG A 144 -19.89 26.95 46.79
N VAL A 145 -20.84 26.01 46.77
CA VAL A 145 -20.64 24.61 47.18
C VAL A 145 -19.79 23.84 46.16
N ILE A 146 -19.81 24.24 44.89
CA ILE A 146 -19.21 23.53 43.75
C ILE A 146 -17.88 24.15 43.29
N ALA A 147 -17.59 25.36 43.77
CA ALA A 147 -16.33 26.07 43.55
C ALA A 147 -15.05 25.23 43.74
N PRO A 148 -14.91 24.30 44.70
CA PRO A 148 -13.70 23.47 44.78
C PRO A 148 -13.66 22.36 43.72
N PHE A 149 -14.80 21.82 43.28
CA PHE A 149 -14.86 20.67 42.39
C PHE A 149 -14.67 21.03 40.91
N HIS A 150 -15.15 22.19 40.47
CA HIS A 150 -15.05 22.57 39.05
C HIS A 150 -13.58 22.71 38.59
N LYS A 151 -12.69 23.26 39.44
CA LYS A 151 -11.26 23.43 39.11
C LYS A 151 -10.59 22.09 38.84
N THR A 152 -10.89 21.07 39.65
CA THR A 152 -10.34 19.73 39.50
C THR A 152 -10.78 19.07 38.19
N ILE A 153 -12.04 19.24 37.78
CA ILE A 153 -12.54 18.67 36.52
C ILE A 153 -11.91 19.37 35.32
N ILE A 154 -11.81 20.70 35.35
CA ILE A 154 -11.17 21.47 34.27
C ILE A 154 -9.70 21.05 34.10
N GLY A 155 -8.95 20.88 35.19
CA GLY A 155 -7.56 20.42 35.12
C GLY A 155 -7.42 19.03 34.47
N LYS A 156 -8.32 18.09 34.78
CA LYS A 156 -8.32 16.75 34.16
C LYS A 156 -8.69 16.78 32.68
N ILE A 157 -9.60 17.68 32.29
CA ILE A 157 -9.96 17.88 30.88
C ILE A 157 -8.74 18.39 30.12
N ASP A 158 -8.04 19.40 30.66
CA ASP A 158 -6.86 19.97 30.02
C ASP A 158 -5.72 18.94 29.88
N GLU A 159 -5.50 18.10 30.90
CA GLU A 159 -4.55 16.99 30.84
C GLU A 159 -4.87 16.02 29.69
N ILE A 160 -6.12 15.56 29.58
CA ILE A 160 -6.53 14.64 28.52
C ILE A 160 -6.46 15.29 27.14
N LEU A 161 -6.81 16.57 27.02
CA LEU A 161 -6.68 17.31 25.75
C LEU A 161 -5.21 17.46 25.33
N ASN A 162 -4.30 17.69 26.28
CA ASN A 162 -2.87 17.75 26.02
C ASN A 162 -2.29 16.39 25.58
N LEU A 163 -2.86 15.27 26.05
CA LEU A 163 -2.51 13.93 25.60
C LEU A 163 -2.99 13.63 24.18
N ILE A 164 -4.16 14.13 23.78
CA ILE A 164 -4.71 13.95 22.42
C ILE A 164 -3.99 14.82 21.39
N ARG A 165 -3.49 15.99 21.80
CA ARG A 165 -2.83 16.94 20.90
C ARG A 165 -1.40 16.53 20.50
N ARG A 166 -0.74 15.65 21.28
CA ARG A 166 0.56 15.06 20.93
C ARG A 166 0.43 14.07 19.78
#